data_AF-A0A1X7KUV2-F1
#
_entry.id   AF-A0A1X7KUV2-F1
#
_cell.length_a   1.000
_cell.length_b   1.000
_cell.length_c   1.000
_cell.angle_alpha   90.00
_cell.angle_beta   90.00
_cell.angle_gamma   90.00
#
_symmetry.space_group_name_H-M   'P 1'
#
loop_
_entity.id
_entity.type
_entity.pdbx_description
1 polymer ?
#
loop_
_entity_poly.entity_id
_entity_poly.type
_entity_poly.pdbx_seq_one_letter_code
_entity_poly.pdbx_strand_id
1 'polypeptide(L)'
;MTSPRPARLALLLSAALIAAALAGCSTTAATDPPAPTRASASATPTPTATPDASAGSAGSADERYATLCAANSAAAAAKAGTVGEDLEAVKAQGVAIRQLLPMTDVSPDVAAGAEVFATSTDETAGILAQFPADSLVSDVGLDPRFTQSQSMQSAMTDPNYQAFIAWTIQTCGFGSSEAG
;
A
#
# COMPACT_ATOMS: atom_id res chain seq x y z
N MET A 1 19.97 -37.21 33.61
CA MET A 1 18.66 -37.86 33.84
C MET A 1 17.59 -36.77 33.84
N THR A 2 16.60 -36.94 32.95
CA THR A 2 15.20 -36.49 33.01
C THR A 2 14.87 -35.00 33.26
N SER A 3 14.54 -34.32 32.16
CA SER A 3 13.42 -33.35 32.01
C SER A 3 12.07 -34.00 32.42
N PRO A 4 10.89 -33.32 32.46
CA PRO A 4 10.56 -31.92 32.14
C PRO A 4 9.59 -31.21 33.14
N ARG A 5 9.41 -29.89 32.98
CA ARG A 5 8.25 -29.15 33.55
C ARG A 5 7.15 -29.00 32.48
N PRO A 6 5.86 -29.17 32.83
CA PRO A 6 4.76 -29.13 31.89
C PRO A 6 4.19 -27.72 31.75
N ALA A 7 3.96 -27.30 30.51
CA ALA A 7 2.98 -26.27 30.17
C ALA A 7 2.43 -26.55 28.77
N ARG A 8 1.81 -27.73 28.62
CA ARG A 8 0.84 -27.97 27.56
C ARG A 8 -0.53 -27.65 28.14
N LEU A 9 -1.14 -26.55 27.73
CA LEU A 9 -2.60 -26.34 27.63
C LEU A 9 -2.89 -24.84 27.47
N ALA A 10 -3.03 -24.39 26.22
CA ALA A 10 -4.01 -23.38 25.80
C ALA A 10 -3.67 -22.91 24.37
N LEU A 11 -3.92 -23.76 23.38
CA LEU A 11 -4.09 -23.32 21.99
C LEU A 11 -5.14 -24.23 21.35
N LEU A 12 -6.37 -24.05 21.83
CA LEU A 12 -7.59 -24.50 21.21
C LEU A 12 -8.41 -23.24 20.93
N LEU A 13 -8.14 -22.59 19.81
CA LEU A 13 -9.10 -21.71 19.14
C LEU A 13 -9.15 -22.10 17.67
N SER A 14 -9.83 -23.23 17.47
CA SER A 14 -10.91 -23.45 16.51
C SER A 14 -10.83 -22.71 15.17
N ALA A 15 -10.53 -23.52 14.17
CA ALA A 15 -10.85 -23.31 12.77
C ALA A 15 -12.38 -23.19 12.53
N ALA A 16 -12.68 -22.52 11.42
CA ALA A 16 -13.91 -22.57 10.61
C ALA A 16 -15.15 -21.85 11.16
N LEU A 17 -15.56 -20.82 10.41
CA LEU A 17 -16.92 -20.68 9.89
C LEU A 17 -16.89 -19.82 8.61
N ILE A 18 -16.69 -20.49 7.48
CA ILE A 18 -17.10 -19.99 6.16
C ILE A 18 -18.53 -20.47 5.98
N ALA A 19 -19.48 -19.55 5.84
CA ALA A 19 -20.79 -19.84 5.29
C ALA A 19 -21.28 -18.63 4.47
N ALA A 20 -21.51 -18.91 3.19
CA ALA A 20 -22.03 -18.01 2.19
C ALA A 20 -23.47 -17.57 2.48
N ALA A 21 -23.81 -16.37 2.01
CA ALA A 21 -25.18 -16.01 1.65
C ALA A 21 -25.17 -15.31 0.28
N LEU A 22 -25.30 -16.12 -0.77
CA LEU A 22 -25.78 -15.72 -2.09
C LEU A 22 -27.32 -15.73 -2.07
N ALA A 23 -27.94 -14.57 -2.33
CA ALA A 23 -29.29 -14.36 -2.89
C ALA A 23 -29.77 -12.94 -2.51
N GLY A 24 -30.30 -12.09 -3.39
CA GLY A 24 -30.61 -12.22 -4.80
C GLY A 24 -31.30 -10.97 -5.37
N CYS A 25 -31.57 -11.05 -6.68
CA CYS A 25 -32.65 -10.45 -7.47
C CYS A 25 -32.72 -8.92 -7.72
N SER A 26 -32.14 -8.55 -8.87
CA SER A 26 -32.71 -7.81 -10.02
C SER A 26 -33.89 -6.83 -9.85
N THR A 27 -33.76 -5.62 -10.42
CA THR A 27 -34.80 -5.05 -11.29
C THR A 27 -34.19 -4.11 -12.34
N THR A 28 -34.44 -4.41 -13.61
CA THR A 28 -34.22 -3.56 -14.80
C THR A 28 -35.22 -2.41 -14.85
N ALA A 29 -34.77 -1.21 -15.17
CA ALA A 29 -35.61 -0.19 -15.81
C ALA A 29 -34.79 0.53 -16.88
N ALA A 30 -35.24 0.34 -18.13
CA ALA A 30 -34.76 1.04 -19.31
C ALA A 30 -35.18 2.51 -19.28
N THR A 31 -34.34 3.40 -19.81
CA THR A 31 -34.77 4.72 -20.25
C THR A 31 -34.04 5.04 -21.56
N ASP A 32 -34.84 5.24 -22.60
CA ASP A 32 -34.41 5.60 -23.95
C ASP A 32 -33.68 6.96 -23.99
N PRO A 33 -32.74 7.15 -24.92
CA PRO A 33 -31.95 8.38 -25.04
C PRO A 33 -32.64 9.42 -25.96
N PRO A 34 -32.46 10.74 -25.71
CA PRO A 34 -32.71 11.73 -26.74
C PRO A 34 -31.50 11.88 -27.67
N ALA A 35 -31.78 11.84 -28.97
CA ALA A 35 -30.82 12.02 -30.06
C ALA A 35 -30.18 13.43 -30.08
N PRO A 36 -28.89 13.55 -30.45
CA PRO A 36 -28.33 14.81 -30.89
C PRO A 36 -28.06 14.85 -32.40
N THR A 37 -28.25 16.06 -32.90
CA THR A 37 -28.19 16.60 -34.26
C THR A 37 -26.88 16.28 -35.00
N ARG A 38 -27.00 15.89 -36.27
CA ARG A 38 -25.91 15.64 -37.21
C ARG A 38 -25.44 16.97 -37.82
N ALA A 39 -24.22 17.40 -37.50
CA ALA A 39 -23.49 18.39 -38.28
C ALA A 39 -22.26 17.71 -38.89
N SER A 40 -22.23 17.62 -40.22
CA SER A 40 -21.08 17.11 -40.99
C SER A 40 -20.04 18.22 -41.14
N ALA A 41 -18.86 18.02 -40.57
CA ALA A 41 -17.63 18.68 -41.00
C ALA A 41 -16.50 17.65 -40.93
N SER A 42 -16.07 17.17 -42.10
CA SER A 42 -14.88 16.33 -42.24
C SER A 42 -13.64 17.23 -42.22
N ALA A 43 -12.80 17.05 -41.21
CA ALA A 43 -11.38 17.37 -41.28
C ALA A 43 -10.64 16.21 -40.59
N THR A 44 -9.87 15.45 -41.38
CA THR A 44 -9.03 14.36 -40.89
C THR A 44 -7.72 14.97 -40.39
N PRO A 45 -7.38 14.93 -39.09
CA PRO A 45 -6.03 15.23 -38.65
C PRO A 45 -5.14 14.00 -38.86
N THR A 46 -4.04 14.20 -39.57
CA THR A 46 -2.92 13.27 -39.69
C THR A 46 -2.39 12.90 -38.30
N PRO A 47 -2.28 11.62 -37.91
CA PRO A 47 -1.55 11.28 -36.70
C PRO A 47 -0.06 11.53 -36.95
N THR A 48 0.45 12.61 -36.34
CA THR A 48 1.89 12.78 -36.11
C THR A 48 2.34 11.63 -35.23
N ALA A 49 3.36 10.89 -35.69
CA ALA A 49 3.99 9.84 -34.93
C ALA A 49 4.50 10.39 -33.59
N THR A 50 3.86 9.99 -32.49
CA THR A 50 4.42 10.16 -31.15
C THR A 50 5.73 9.37 -31.10
N PRO A 51 6.84 9.96 -30.63
CA PRO A 51 8.05 9.19 -30.38
C PRO A 51 7.72 8.07 -29.41
N ASP A 52 8.00 6.84 -29.83
CA ASP A 52 8.05 5.67 -28.97
C ASP A 52 9.07 6.00 -27.88
N ALA A 53 8.58 6.52 -26.75
CA ALA A 53 9.36 6.56 -25.53
C ALA A 53 9.57 5.09 -25.21
N SER A 54 10.71 4.59 -25.66
CA SER A 54 11.20 3.26 -25.35
C SER A 54 10.87 3.01 -23.90
N ALA A 55 9.97 2.07 -23.66
CA ALA A 55 9.64 1.58 -22.34
C ALA A 55 10.97 1.17 -21.72
N GLY A 56 11.57 2.10 -20.96
CA GLY A 56 12.80 1.87 -20.25
C GLY A 56 12.48 0.73 -19.32
N SER A 57 13.05 -0.43 -19.64
CA SER A 57 12.78 -1.75 -19.06
C SER A 57 12.28 -1.60 -17.63
N ALA A 58 10.95 -1.52 -17.46
CA ALA A 58 10.36 -1.59 -16.14
C ALA A 58 10.81 -2.95 -15.64
N GLY A 59 11.62 -2.95 -14.59
CA GLY A 59 12.11 -4.19 -13.99
C GLY A 59 10.96 -5.18 -13.82
N SER A 60 11.30 -6.47 -13.81
CA SER A 60 10.32 -7.52 -13.55
C SER A 60 9.47 -7.18 -12.30
N ALA A 61 8.25 -7.72 -12.20
CA ALA A 61 7.42 -7.50 -11.01
C ALA A 61 8.20 -7.81 -9.72
N ASP A 62 9.04 -8.85 -9.74
CA ASP A 62 9.93 -9.24 -8.64
C ASP A 62 10.95 -8.15 -8.29
N GLU A 63 11.56 -7.49 -9.27
CA GLU A 63 12.50 -6.39 -9.06
C GLU A 63 11.81 -5.14 -8.47
N ARG A 64 10.59 -4.87 -8.91
CA ARG A 64 9.78 -3.77 -8.35
C ARG A 64 9.33 -4.07 -6.91
N TYR A 65 8.97 -5.32 -6.61
CA TYR A 65 8.71 -5.74 -5.23
C TYR A 65 9.96 -5.69 -4.35
N ALA A 66 11.12 -6.10 -4.86
CA ALA A 66 12.38 -5.96 -4.14
C ALA A 66 12.69 -4.49 -3.81
N THR A 67 12.39 -3.58 -4.74
CA THR A 67 12.53 -2.13 -4.52
C THR A 67 11.60 -1.62 -3.42
N LEU A 68 10.33 -2.03 -3.42
CA LEU A 68 9.39 -1.70 -2.33
C LEU A 68 9.86 -2.25 -0.99
N CYS A 69 10.34 -3.50 -0.95
CA CYS A 69 10.84 -4.11 0.28
C CYS A 69 12.08 -3.41 0.84
N ALA A 70 13.01 -3.00 -0.04
CA ALA A 70 14.17 -2.20 0.36
C ALA A 70 13.74 -0.83 0.92
N ALA A 71 12.79 -0.16 0.25
CA ALA A 71 12.28 1.13 0.72
C ALA A 71 11.56 1.03 2.08
N ASN A 72 10.75 -0.03 2.28
CA ASN A 72 10.11 -0.31 3.57
C ASN A 72 11.15 -0.56 4.68
N SER A 73 12.22 -1.30 4.38
CA SER A 73 13.30 -1.57 5.33
C SER A 73 14.04 -0.28 5.71
N ALA A 74 14.33 0.57 4.72
CA ALA A 74 14.97 1.86 4.93
C ALA A 74 14.09 2.80 5.77
N ALA A 75 12.79 2.88 5.47
CA ALA A 75 11.84 3.68 6.25
C ALA A 75 11.71 3.18 7.70
N ALA A 76 11.72 1.86 7.92
CA ALA A 76 11.73 1.30 9.27
C ALA A 76 13.03 1.64 10.02
N ALA A 77 14.18 1.55 9.36
CA ALA A 77 15.48 1.89 9.96
C ALA A 77 15.59 3.39 10.29
N ALA A 78 15.07 4.26 9.42
CA ALA A 78 15.13 5.72 9.59
C ALA A 78 14.38 6.21 10.85
N LYS A 79 13.43 5.42 11.39
CA LYS A 79 12.75 5.74 12.66
C LYS A 79 13.68 5.83 13.87
N ALA A 80 14.88 5.24 13.79
CA ALA A 80 15.90 5.37 14.84
C ALA A 80 16.74 6.66 14.74
N GLY A 81 16.56 7.44 13.67
CA GLY A 81 17.36 8.59 13.33
C GLY A 81 16.60 9.92 13.41
N THR A 82 16.91 10.81 12.47
CA THR A 82 16.34 12.15 12.43
C THR A 82 15.06 12.22 11.60
N VAL A 83 14.26 13.27 11.81
CA VAL A 83 13.10 13.58 10.99
C VAL A 83 13.48 13.72 9.51
N GLY A 84 14.65 14.31 9.21
CA GLY A 84 15.13 14.46 7.84
C GLY A 84 15.40 13.12 7.15
N GLU A 85 16.04 12.18 7.87
CA GLU A 85 16.28 10.83 7.38
C GLU A 85 14.98 10.07 7.15
N ASP A 86 14.03 10.17 8.09
CA ASP A 86 12.72 9.54 7.99
C ASP A 86 11.88 10.11 6.84
N LEU A 87 11.92 11.43 6.64
CA LEU A 87 11.22 12.10 5.55
C LEU A 87 11.69 11.60 4.18
N GLU A 88 13.01 11.52 3.97
CA GLU A 88 13.55 11.02 2.71
C GLU A 88 13.23 9.54 2.49
N ALA A 89 13.27 8.73 3.55
CA ALA A 89 12.91 7.32 3.46
C ALA A 89 11.40 7.11 3.16
N VAL A 90 10.51 7.88 3.78
CA VAL A 90 9.06 7.84 3.51
C VAL A 90 8.74 8.31 2.08
N LYS A 91 9.42 9.35 1.58
CA LYS A 91 9.29 9.75 0.16
C LYS A 91 9.71 8.63 -0.79
N ALA A 92 10.83 7.98 -0.52
CA ALA A 92 11.30 6.85 -1.33
C ALA A 92 10.31 5.68 -1.31
N GLN A 93 9.74 5.37 -0.14
CA GLN A 93 8.68 4.39 0.03
C GLN A 93 7.43 4.73 -0.81
N GLY A 94 7.00 5.99 -0.79
CA GLY A 94 5.89 6.48 -1.62
C GLY A 94 6.18 6.39 -3.13
N VAL A 95 7.41 6.66 -3.56
CA VAL A 95 7.81 6.47 -4.96
C VAL A 95 7.76 4.98 -5.35
N ALA A 96 8.31 4.11 -4.51
CA ALA A 96 8.39 2.68 -4.79
C ALA A 96 6.98 2.04 -4.94
N ILE A 97 6.04 2.37 -4.06
CA ILE A 97 4.68 1.82 -4.17
C ILE A 97 3.96 2.33 -5.42
N ARG A 98 4.14 3.59 -5.82
CA ARG A 98 3.51 4.11 -7.04
C ARG A 98 4.01 3.46 -8.32
N GLN A 99 5.24 2.97 -8.35
CA GLN A 99 5.78 2.20 -9.48
C GLN A 99 5.16 0.79 -9.59
N LEU A 100 4.51 0.32 -8.52
CA LEU A 100 3.79 -0.95 -8.48
C LEU A 100 2.30 -0.79 -8.80
N LEU A 101 1.73 0.40 -8.66
CA LEU A 101 0.32 0.64 -8.91
C LEU A 101 0.01 0.77 -10.42
N PRO A 102 -1.11 0.19 -10.90
CA PRO A 102 -2.00 -0.72 -10.18
C PRO A 102 -1.38 -2.12 -10.03
N MET A 103 -1.54 -2.74 -8.85
CA MET A 103 -1.07 -4.10 -8.58
C MET A 103 -2.10 -5.12 -9.06
N THR A 104 -1.80 -5.83 -10.16
CA THR A 104 -2.74 -6.76 -10.81
C THR A 104 -2.52 -8.23 -10.47
N ASP A 105 -1.36 -8.58 -9.92
CA ASP A 105 -0.95 -9.96 -9.60
C ASP A 105 -1.25 -10.35 -8.13
N VAL A 106 -2.02 -9.53 -7.40
CA VAL A 106 -2.37 -9.73 -5.99
C VAL A 106 -3.90 -9.75 -5.80
N SER A 107 -4.37 -10.05 -4.59
CA SER A 107 -5.82 -9.96 -4.33
C SER A 107 -6.33 -8.52 -4.44
N PRO A 108 -7.61 -8.30 -4.78
CA PRO A 108 -8.20 -6.96 -4.86
C PRO A 108 -8.03 -6.15 -3.56
N ASP A 109 -8.13 -6.80 -2.40
CA ASP A 109 -7.97 -6.15 -1.10
C ASP A 109 -6.55 -5.62 -0.90
N VAL A 110 -5.53 -6.38 -1.33
CA VAL A 110 -4.12 -5.95 -1.27
C VAL A 110 -3.86 -4.81 -2.25
N ALA A 111 -4.41 -4.88 -3.46
CA ALA A 111 -4.28 -3.81 -4.45
C ALA A 111 -4.94 -2.50 -3.97
N ALA A 112 -6.14 -2.57 -3.39
CA ALA A 112 -6.80 -1.42 -2.79
C ALA A 112 -6.02 -0.87 -1.59
N GLY A 113 -5.48 -1.75 -0.74
CA GLY A 113 -4.64 -1.34 0.38
C GLY A 113 -3.34 -0.65 -0.03
N ALA A 114 -2.75 -1.05 -1.16
CA ALA A 114 -1.56 -0.43 -1.72
C ALA A 114 -1.81 1.04 -2.14
N GLU A 115 -3.00 1.36 -2.65
CA GLU A 115 -3.39 2.74 -2.98
C GLU A 115 -3.54 3.60 -1.72
N VAL A 116 -4.15 3.04 -0.67
CA VAL A 116 -4.25 3.70 0.64
C VAL A 116 -2.85 3.92 1.22
N PHE A 117 -1.96 2.92 1.13
CA PHE A 117 -0.56 3.05 1.54
C PHE A 117 0.19 4.15 0.79
N ALA A 118 0.05 4.24 -0.53
CA ALA A 118 0.65 5.33 -1.30
C ALA A 118 0.19 6.71 -0.78
N THR A 119 -1.11 6.85 -0.51
CA THR A 119 -1.65 8.09 0.07
C THR A 119 -1.13 8.36 1.48
N SER A 120 -1.01 7.32 2.31
CA SER A 120 -0.47 7.44 3.67
C SER A 120 1.00 7.87 3.69
N THR A 121 1.81 7.45 2.71
CA THR A 121 3.19 7.94 2.61
C THR A 121 3.26 9.43 2.30
N ASP A 122 2.34 9.98 1.49
CA ASP A 122 2.29 11.43 1.23
C ASP A 122 1.92 12.23 2.46
N GLU A 123 0.88 11.80 3.18
CA GLU A 123 0.45 12.47 4.39
C GLU A 123 1.56 12.42 5.46
N THR A 124 2.18 11.26 5.66
CA THR A 124 3.28 11.09 6.61
C THR A 124 4.47 12.00 6.25
N ALA A 125 4.84 12.07 4.97
CA ALA A 125 5.89 12.99 4.50
C ALA A 125 5.50 14.46 4.73
N GLY A 126 4.24 14.81 4.48
CA GLY A 126 3.70 16.15 4.73
C GLY A 126 3.68 16.54 6.21
N ILE A 127 3.51 15.58 7.11
CA ILE A 127 3.61 15.80 8.57
C ILE A 127 5.08 15.96 8.96
N LEU A 128 5.96 15.06 8.55
CA LEU A 128 7.40 15.09 8.85
C LEU A 128 8.05 16.41 8.41
N ALA A 129 7.67 16.94 7.24
CA ALA A 129 8.17 18.21 6.72
C ALA A 129 7.85 19.44 7.59
N GLN A 130 6.98 19.31 8.59
CA GLN A 130 6.63 20.39 9.52
C GLN A 130 7.51 20.43 10.77
N PHE A 131 8.45 19.49 10.91
CA PHE A 131 9.39 19.43 12.03
C PHE A 131 10.81 19.77 11.54
N PRO A 132 11.69 20.25 12.44
CA PRO A 132 13.10 20.45 12.10
C PRO A 132 13.73 19.13 11.65
N ALA A 133 14.47 19.15 10.54
CA ALA A 133 15.09 17.94 9.98
C ALA A 133 16.06 17.25 10.95
N ASP A 134 16.73 18.03 11.81
CA ASP A 134 17.71 17.51 12.79
C ASP A 134 17.06 17.02 14.10
N SER A 135 15.73 17.17 14.26
CA SER A 135 15.02 16.60 15.41
C SER A 135 15.02 15.07 15.34
N LEU A 136 15.04 14.39 16.49
CA LEU A 136 14.87 12.95 16.53
C LEU A 136 13.43 12.56 16.23
N VAL A 137 13.24 11.46 15.50
CA VAL A 137 11.89 10.91 15.25
C VAL A 137 11.20 10.55 16.58
N SER A 138 11.97 10.09 17.58
CA SER A 138 11.46 9.77 18.91
C SER A 138 10.79 10.96 19.63
N ASP A 139 11.21 12.18 19.32
CA ASP A 139 10.73 13.38 20.00
C ASP A 139 9.40 13.87 19.42
N VAL A 140 9.09 13.45 18.19
CA VAL A 140 7.92 13.92 17.42
C VAL A 140 6.90 12.82 17.14
N GLY A 141 7.27 11.54 17.32
CA GLY A 141 6.44 10.39 16.92
C GLY A 141 5.10 10.27 17.65
N LEU A 142 4.94 10.94 18.79
CA LEU A 142 3.68 11.01 19.54
C LEU A 142 2.90 12.32 19.31
N ASP A 143 3.37 13.19 18.42
CA ASP A 143 2.67 14.42 18.08
C ASP A 143 1.25 14.09 17.54
N PRO A 144 0.22 14.85 17.94
CA PRO A 144 -1.15 14.68 17.46
C PRO A 144 -1.27 14.62 15.93
N ARG A 145 -0.40 15.31 15.20
CA ARG A 145 -0.39 15.28 13.74
C ARG A 145 -0.15 13.87 13.20
N PHE A 146 0.65 13.04 13.87
CA PHE A 146 0.80 11.62 13.52
C PHE A 146 -0.31 10.77 14.12
N THR A 147 -0.55 10.89 15.43
CA THR A 147 -1.45 9.97 16.15
C THR A 147 -2.94 10.15 15.77
N GLN A 148 -3.30 11.28 15.17
CA GLN A 148 -4.64 11.59 14.66
C GLN A 148 -4.69 11.71 13.13
N SER A 149 -3.61 11.35 12.43
CA SER A 149 -3.55 11.36 10.96
C SER A 149 -4.52 10.36 10.33
N GLN A 150 -4.89 10.59 9.07
CA GLN A 150 -5.64 9.60 8.29
C GLN A 150 -4.83 8.31 8.10
N SER A 151 -3.52 8.42 7.95
CA SER A 151 -2.59 7.28 7.86
C SER A 151 -2.67 6.37 9.08
N MET A 152 -2.65 6.96 10.29
CA MET A 152 -2.82 6.22 11.53
C MET A 152 -4.23 5.60 11.63
N GLN A 153 -5.26 6.33 11.19
CA GLN A 153 -6.63 5.83 11.16
C GLN A 153 -6.80 4.64 10.19
N SER A 154 -6.23 4.71 8.98
CA SER A 154 -6.22 3.62 8.00
C SER A 154 -5.50 2.40 8.56
N ALA A 155 -4.33 2.58 9.19
CA ALA A 155 -3.62 1.47 9.83
C ALA A 155 -4.48 0.72 10.87
N MET A 156 -5.31 1.45 11.63
CA MET A 156 -6.16 0.87 12.67
C MET A 156 -7.48 0.28 12.16
N THR A 157 -8.07 0.86 11.12
CA THR A 157 -9.48 0.63 10.79
C THR A 157 -9.74 0.17 9.35
N ASP A 158 -8.79 0.36 8.43
CA ASP A 158 -8.97 -0.01 7.02
C ASP A 158 -8.52 -1.46 6.79
N PRO A 159 -9.45 -2.39 6.48
CA PRO A 159 -9.11 -3.79 6.27
C PRO A 159 -8.25 -4.03 5.03
N ASN A 160 -8.38 -3.19 3.99
CA ASN A 160 -7.56 -3.31 2.79
C ASN A 160 -6.13 -2.86 3.09
N TYR A 161 -5.98 -1.74 3.81
CA TYR A 161 -4.67 -1.31 4.29
C TYR A 161 -3.99 -2.40 5.13
N GLN A 162 -4.72 -3.01 6.06
CA GLN A 162 -4.22 -4.12 6.88
C GLN A 162 -3.84 -5.35 6.04
N ALA A 163 -4.63 -5.69 5.01
CA ALA A 163 -4.30 -6.75 4.06
C ALA A 163 -2.99 -6.46 3.32
N PHE A 164 -2.79 -5.21 2.86
CA PHE A 164 -1.54 -4.79 2.21
C PHE A 164 -0.34 -4.84 3.16
N ILE A 165 -0.48 -4.41 4.41
CA ILE A 165 0.59 -4.49 5.41
C ILE A 165 0.95 -5.96 5.70
N ALA A 166 -0.04 -6.84 5.87
CA ALA A 166 0.19 -8.27 6.07
C ALA A 166 0.90 -8.91 4.87
N TRP A 167 0.46 -8.58 3.64
CA TRP A 167 1.12 -9.00 2.41
C TRP A 167 2.57 -8.50 2.33
N THR A 168 2.82 -7.25 2.70
CA THR A 168 4.16 -6.65 2.71
C THR A 168 5.08 -7.39 3.69
N ILE A 169 4.58 -7.71 4.89
CA ILE A 169 5.31 -8.50 5.88
C ILE A 169 5.70 -9.88 5.32
N GLN A 170 4.76 -10.57 4.68
CA GLN A 170 5.01 -11.89 4.10
C GLN A 170 5.99 -11.84 2.91
N THR A 171 5.84 -10.83 2.05
CA THR A 171 6.61 -10.70 0.80
C THR A 171 8.04 -10.23 1.07
N CYS A 172 8.21 -9.29 2.00
CA CYS A 172 9.51 -8.70 2.30
C CYS A 172 10.25 -9.41 3.44
N GLY A 173 9.65 -10.41 4.08
CA GLY A 173 10.29 -11.21 5.13
C GLY A 173 10.40 -10.50 6.49
N PHE A 174 9.64 -9.45 6.75
CA PHE A 174 9.62 -8.74 8.04
C PHE A 174 9.00 -9.62 9.14
N GLY A 175 9.77 -10.54 9.71
CA GLY A 175 9.27 -11.48 10.73
C GLY A 175 9.92 -12.86 10.69
N SER A 176 10.67 -13.16 9.63
CA SER A 176 11.60 -14.29 9.64
C SER A 176 12.93 -13.78 10.16
N SER A 177 13.15 -13.89 11.47
CA SER A 177 14.52 -13.95 11.95
C SER A 177 15.16 -15.15 11.25
N GLU A 178 16.15 -14.91 10.39
CA GLU A 178 17.17 -15.93 10.12
C GLU A 178 17.80 -16.26 11.47
N ALA A 179 17.25 -17.28 12.11
CA ALA A 179 17.89 -17.97 13.19
C ALA A 179 18.96 -18.88 12.56
N GLY A 180 20.22 -18.41 12.60
CA GLY A 180 21.42 -19.25 12.67
C GLY A 180 21.81 -20.02 11.42
#